data_AF-A0A2D8Z0R1-F1
#
_entry.id   AF-A0A2D8Z0R1-F1
#
_cell.length_a   1.000
_cell.length_b   1.000
_cell.length_c   1.000
_cell.angle_alpha   90.00
_cell.angle_beta   90.00
_cell.angle_gamma   90.00
#
_symmetry.space_group_name_H-M   'P 1'
#
loop_
_entity.id
_entity.type
_entity.pdbx_description
1 polymer ?
#
loop_
_entity_poly.entity_id
_entity_poly.type
_entity_poly.pdbx_seq_one_letter_code
_entity_poly.pdbx_strand_id
1 'polypeptide(L)' 'DRPALARAITGVSAAALAHPEITEIDINPVIIADDRPIAVDALVVLA' A
#
# COMPACT_ATOMS: atom_id res chain seq x y z
N ASP A 1 7.70 -13.84 -1.00
CA ASP A 1 8.00 -12.41 -1.30
C ASP A 1 7.24 -11.80 -2.48
N ARG A 2 7.59 -12.06 -3.75
CA ARG A 2 6.97 -11.39 -4.91
C ARG A 2 5.44 -11.48 -4.95
N PRO A 3 4.81 -12.64 -4.71
CA PRO A 3 3.35 -12.73 -4.65
C PRO A 3 2.75 -11.94 -3.48
N ALA A 4 3.44 -11.86 -2.35
CA ALA A 4 3.01 -11.09 -1.19
C ALA A 4 3.04 -9.59 -1.48
N LEU A 5 4.13 -9.11 -2.10
CA LEU A 5 4.24 -7.73 -2.55
C LEU A 5 3.19 -7.36 -3.60
N ALA A 6 2.95 -8.25 -4.57
CA ALA A 6 1.90 -8.04 -5.58
C ALA A 6 0.52 -7.87 -4.94
N ARG A 7 0.17 -8.74 -3.97
CA ARG A 7 -1.10 -8.62 -3.22
C ARG A 7 -1.20 -7.30 -2.46
N ALA A 8 -0.11 -6.85 -1.81
CA ALA A 8 -0.08 -5.58 -1.10
C ALA A 8 -0.30 -4.40 -2.05
N ILE A 9 0.43 -4.34 -3.16
CA ILE A 9 0.28 -3.28 -4.16
C ILE A 9 -1.15 -3.24 -4.71
N THR A 10 -1.69 -4.38 -5.13
CA THR A 10 -3.06 -4.44 -5.66
C THR A 10 -4.10 -4.03 -4.61
N GLY A 11 -3.92 -4.41 -3.35
CA GLY A 11 -4.81 -4.00 -2.26
C GLY A 11 -4.78 -2.48 -2.01
N VAL A 12 -3.59 -1.88 -1.98
CA VAL A 12 -3.43 -0.43 -1.84
C VAL A 12 -4.04 0.31 -3.03
N SER A 13 -3.82 -0.18 -4.26
CA SER A 13 -4.45 0.39 -5.46
C SER A 13 -5.97 0.30 -5.40
N ALA A 14 -6.53 -0.82 -4.93
CA ALA A 14 -7.98 -0.97 -4.77
C ALA A 14 -8.56 -0.01 -3.73
N ALA A 15 -7.83 0.24 -2.63
CA ALA A 15 -8.21 1.24 -1.64
C ALA A 15 -8.25 2.65 -2.24
N ALA A 16 -7.21 3.04 -2.98
CA ALA A 16 -7.18 4.34 -3.67
C ALA A 16 -8.35 4.51 -4.67
N LEU A 17 -8.71 3.45 -5.40
CA LEU A 17 -9.86 3.50 -6.33
C LEU A 17 -11.22 3.58 -5.62
N ALA A 18 -11.34 3.00 -4.42
CA ALA A 18 -12.57 3.05 -3.62
C ALA A 18 -12.80 4.41 -2.94
N HIS A 19 -11.73 5.19 -2.79
CA HIS A 19 -11.69 6.47 -2.06
C HIS A 19 -11.20 7.58 -2.99
N PRO A 20 -12.08 8.16 -3.84
CA PRO A 20 -11.71 9.16 -4.85
C PRO A 20 -11.14 10.47 -4.25
N GLU A 21 -11.34 10.71 -2.95
CA GLU A 21 -10.73 11.79 -2.20
C GLU A 21 -9.21 11.64 -2.01
N ILE A 22 -8.68 10.41 -2.12
CA ILE A 22 -7.25 10.14 -1.97
C ILE A 22 -6.52 10.55 -3.26
N THR A 23 -5.61 11.50 -3.14
CA THR A 23 -4.79 11.97 -4.27
C THR A 23 -3.44 11.30 -4.34
N GLU A 24 -2.91 10.85 -3.20
CA GLU A 24 -1.60 10.20 -3.09
C GLU A 24 -1.58 9.22 -1.92
N ILE A 25 -0.95 8.05 -2.15
CA ILE A 25 -0.53 7.13 -1.09
C ILE A 25 0.95 6.83 -1.32
N ASP A 26 1.82 7.33 -0.45
CA ASP A 26 3.24 6.97 -0.40
C ASP A 26 3.48 6.01 0.77
N ILE A 27 4.11 4.87 0.51
CA ILE A 27 4.40 3.86 1.53
C ILE A 27 5.90 3.59 1.51
N ASN A 28 6.57 3.97 2.58
CA ASN A 28 7.99 3.66 2.76
C ASN A 28 8.31 3.52 4.26
N PRO A 29 9.16 2.56 4.68
CA PRO A 29 9.55 1.35 3.96
C PRO A 29 8.41 0.30 3.94
N VAL A 30 8.45 -0.58 2.94
CA VAL A 30 7.70 -1.84 2.92
C VAL A 30 8.66 -2.98 3.25
N ILE A 31 8.40 -3.68 4.35
CA ILE A 31 9.16 -4.86 4.77
C ILE A 31 8.35 -6.11 4.43
N ILE A 32 9.00 -7.11 3.83
CA ILE A 32 8.40 -8.45 3.68
C ILE A 32 8.97 -9.33 4.80
N ALA A 33 8.13 -9.64 5.79
CA ALA A 33 8.47 -10.58 6.87
C ALA A 33 7.75 -11.90 6.58
N ASP A 34 8.53 -12.94 6.22
CA ASP A 34 8.02 -14.20 5.67
C ASP A 34 7.08 -13.93 4.47
N ASP A 35 5.81 -14.33 4.54
CA ASP A 35 4.80 -14.07 3.49
C ASP A 35 3.87 -12.89 3.80
N ARG A 36 4.26 -12.04 4.76
CA ARG A 36 3.48 -10.88 5.22
C ARG A 36 4.16 -9.56 4.82
N PRO A 37 3.54 -8.77 3.93
CA PRO A 37 3.94 -7.38 3.71
C PRO A 37 3.57 -6.53 4.92
N ILE A 38 4.50 -5.71 5.37
CA ILE A 38 4.35 -4.78 6.49
C ILE A 38 4.76 -3.39 5.99
N ALA A 39 3.79 -2.47 5.95
CA ALA A 39 4.07 -1.05 5.83
C ALA A 39 4.46 -0.52 7.21
N VAL A 40 5.63 0.10 7.32
CA VAL A 40 6.11 0.66 8.60
C VAL A 40 5.62 2.09 8.77
N ASP A 41 5.58 2.84 7.67
CA ASP A 41 5.07 4.22 7.60
C ASP A 41 4.34 4.43 6.27
N ALA A 42 3.44 5.42 6.24
CA ALA A 42 2.69 5.81 5.05
C ALA A 42 2.19 7.27 5.15
N LEU A 43 2.26 7.99 4.04
CA LEU A 43 1.62 9.28 3.82
C LEU A 43 0.37 9.11 2.94
N VAL A 44 -0.74 9.70 3.35
CA VAL A 44 -1.96 9.78 2.56
C VAL A 44 -2.36 11.24 2.40
N VAL A 45 -2.50 11.68 1.16
CA VAL A 45 -2.94 13.05 0.83
C VAL A 45 -4.37 12.99 0.30
N LEU A 46 -5.20 13.93 0.77
CA LEU A 46 -6.60 14.07 0.39
C LEU A 46 -6.82 15.41 -0.33
N ALA A 47 -7.83 15.49 -1.21
CA ALA A 47 -8.25 16.71 -1.89
C ALA A 47 -9.04 17.69 -0.99
#